data_AF-F4G2L2-F1
#
_entry.id   AF-F4G2L2-F1
#
_cell.length_a   1.000
_cell.length_b   1.000
_cell.length_c   1.000
_cell.angle_alpha   90.00
_cell.angle_beta   90.00
_cell.angle_gamma   90.00
#
_symmetry.space_group_name_H-M   'P 1'
#
loop_
_entity.id
_entity.type
_entity.pdbx_description
1 polymer ?
#
loop_
_entity_poly.entity_id
_entity_poly.type
_entity_poly.pdbx_seq_one_letter_code
_entity_poly.pdbx_strand_id
1 'polypeptide(L)' 'MILVCNKCGRKYFEPRGVCKCGGDEFHQEDGEPSKVECVKLFVTPSGFPEQIEYCLSSINGVKVFEVIK' A
#
# COMPACT_ATOMS: atom_id res chain seq x y z
N MET A 1 6.83 2.81 -0.60
CA MET A 1 7.17 3.08 0.82
C MET A 1 6.37 2.16 1.73
N ILE A 2 7.03 1.50 2.67
CA ILE A 2 6.47 0.60 3.68
C ILE A 2 7.05 0.99 5.05
N LEU A 3 6.26 0.84 6.11
CA LEU A 3 6.68 1.10 7.48
C LEU A 3 7.04 -0.19 8.20
N VAL A 4 8.21 -0.21 8.82
CA VAL A 4 8.76 -1.39 9.50
C VAL A 4 8.94 -1.08 10.98
N CYS A 5 8.34 -1.90 11.83
CA CYS A 5 8.45 -1.73 13.28
C CYS A 5 9.88 -2.04 13.75
N ASN A 6 10.49 -1.10 14.48
CA ASN A 6 11.86 -1.23 14.97
C ASN A 6 12.02 -2.40 15.97
N LYS A 7 10.94 -2.75 16.69
CA LYS A 7 10.96 -3.79 17.73
C LYS A 7 10.86 -5.22 17.18
N CYS A 8 10.07 -5.45 16.13
CA CYS A 8 9.75 -6.82 15.67
C CYS A 8 9.85 -7.03 14.15
N GLY A 9 10.21 -6.01 13.38
CA GLY A 9 10.39 -6.11 11.93
C GLY A 9 9.10 -6.28 11.13
N ARG A 10 7.91 -6.25 11.78
CA ARG A 10 6.64 -6.32 11.05
C ARG A 10 6.47 -5.11 10.15
N LYS A 11 6.00 -5.37 8.93
CA LYS A 11 5.85 -4.40 7.86
C LYS A 11 4.38 -4.02 7.67
N TYR A 12 4.12 -2.75 7.38
CA TYR A 12 2.78 -2.19 7.19
C TYR A 12 2.80 -1.17 6.04
N PHE A 13 1.75 -1.17 5.23
CA PHE A 13 1.60 -0.17 4.17
C PHE A 13 1.22 1.20 4.77
N GLU A 14 0.17 1.22 5.57
CA GLU A 14 -0.35 2.47 6.14
C GLU A 14 0.36 2.85 7.46
N PRO A 15 0.52 4.15 7.74
CA PRO A 15 0.95 4.66 9.04
C PRO A 15 0.17 4.08 10.20
N ARG A 16 0.89 3.65 11.23
CA ARG A 16 0.32 3.16 12.49
C ARG A 16 1.02 3.83 13.66
N GLY A 17 0.23 4.23 14.66
CA GLY A 17 0.79 4.70 15.93
C GLY A 17 1.37 3.57 16.79
N VAL A 18 0.85 2.35 16.66
CA VAL A 18 1.30 1.18 17.45
C VAL A 18 1.31 -0.08 16.59
N CYS A 19 2.39 -0.85 16.68
CA CYS A 19 2.55 -2.16 16.06
C CYS A 19 1.79 -3.21 16.87
N LYS A 20 1.35 -4.30 16.22
CA LYS A 20 0.71 -5.42 16.91
C LYS A 20 1.55 -6.05 18.04
N CYS A 21 2.87 -5.88 18.04
CA CYS A 21 3.76 -6.32 19.14
C CYS A 21 3.86 -5.32 20.31
N GLY A 22 3.15 -4.19 20.24
CA GLY A 22 3.18 -3.11 21.22
C GLY A 22 4.35 -2.13 21.08
N GLY A 23 5.15 -2.19 20.02
CA GLY A 23 6.14 -1.14 19.70
C GLY A 23 5.47 0.04 18.99
N ASP A 24 5.99 1.25 19.22
CA ASP A 24 5.48 2.53 18.70
C ASP A 24 6.44 3.22 17.73
N GLU A 25 7.69 2.76 17.64
CA GLU A 25 8.67 3.27 16.69
C GLU A 25 8.72 2.46 15.38
N PHE A 26 8.80 3.20 14.26
CA PHE A 26 8.86 2.66 12.90
C PHE A 26 9.88 3.42 12.05
N HIS A 27 10.55 2.70 11.15
CA HIS A 27 11.32 3.29 10.06
C HIS A 27 10.66 3.02 8.70
N GLN A 28 11.05 3.78 7.69
CA GLN A 28 10.55 3.62 6.32
C GLN A 28 11.54 2.80 5.50
N GLU A 29 11.00 1.85 4.74
CA GLU A 29 11.70 1.16 3.66
C GLU A 29 11.04 1.54 2.33
N ASP A 30 11.87 1.93 1.37
CA ASP A 30 11.46 2.02 -0.01
C ASP A 30 11.49 0.64 -0.67
N GLY A 31 10.73 0.52 -1.74
CA GLY A 31 10.66 -0.69 -2.53
C GLY A 31 9.86 -0.44 -3.79
N GLU A 32 10.18 -1.19 -4.84
CA GLU A 32 9.48 -1.09 -6.11
C GLU A 32 8.19 -1.92 -6.06
N PRO A 33 7.04 -1.34 -6.48
CA PRO A 33 5.80 -2.07 -6.53
C PRO A 33 5.82 -3.09 -7.67
N SER A 34 5.51 -4.34 -7.32
CA SER A 34 5.18 -5.39 -8.28
C SER A 34 3.66 -5.52 -8.38
N LYS A 35 3.10 -5.30 -9.57
CA LYS A 35 1.65 -5.45 -9.79
C LYS A 35 1.25 -6.91 -9.58
N VAL A 36 0.29 -7.16 -8.68
CA VAL A 36 -0.24 -8.51 -8.41
C VAL A 36 -1.53 -8.71 -9.18
N GLU A 37 -2.45 -7.76 -9.07
CA GLU A 37 -3.77 -7.82 -9.71
C GLU A 37 -4.26 -6.41 -10.00
N CYS A 38 -4.86 -6.18 -11.16
CA CYS A 38 -5.38 -4.86 -11.54
C CYS A 38 -6.79 -4.98 -12.09
N VAL A 39 -7.62 -3.99 -11.78
CA VAL A 39 -8.99 -3.87 -12.26
C VAL A 39 -9.15 -2.48 -12.88
N LYS A 40 -9.59 -2.46 -14.13
CA LYS A 40 -9.90 -1.23 -14.85
C LYS A 40 -11.40 -0.97 -14.84
N LEU A 41 -11.81 0.18 -14.33
CA LEU A 41 -13.19 0.65 -14.44
C LEU A 41 -13.34 1.47 -15.71
N PHE A 42 -14.35 1.12 -16.51
CA PHE A 42 -14.69 1.83 -17.75
C PHE A 42 -15.87 2.78 -17.60
N VAL A 43 -16.55 2.73 -16.45
CA VAL A 43 -17.65 3.61 -16.07
C VAL A 43 -17.41 4.02 -14.62
N THR A 44 -17.15 5.30 -14.40
CA THR A 44 -16.82 5.85 -13.08
C THR A 44 -17.91 6.82 -12.59
N PRO A 45 -18.00 7.08 -11.27
CA PRO A 45 -18.95 8.06 -10.74
C PRO A 45 -18.67 9.48 -11.27
N SER A 46 -19.69 10.34 -11.23
CA SER A 46 -19.53 11.76 -11.59
C SER A 46 -18.42 12.41 -10.77
N GLY A 47 -17.54 13.16 -11.44
CA GLY A 47 -16.37 13.81 -10.82
C GLY A 47 -15.09 12.96 -10.82
N PHE A 48 -15.13 11.73 -11.31
CA PHE A 48 -13.94 10.88 -11.52
C PHE A 48 -13.51 10.90 -13.01
N PRO A 49 -12.26 10.48 -13.33
CA PRO A 49 -11.81 10.29 -14.71
C PRO A 49 -12.66 9.25 -15.43
N GLU A 50 -12.77 9.32 -16.76
CA GLU A 50 -13.60 8.38 -17.56
C GLU A 50 -13.19 6.92 -17.35
N GLN A 51 -11.89 6.67 -17.15
CA GLN A 51 -11.35 5.36 -16.82
C GLN A 51 -10.38 5.51 -15.66
N ILE A 52 -10.40 4.50 -14.77
CA ILE A 52 -9.49 4.43 -13.63
C ILE A 52 -9.02 2.99 -13.48
N GLU A 53 -7.72 2.79 -13.28
CA GLU A 53 -7.15 1.47 -12.98
C GLU A 53 -6.78 1.42 -11.50
N TYR A 54 -7.28 0.41 -10.81
CA TYR A 54 -6.87 0.09 -9.45
C TYR A 54 -5.99 -1.14 -9.49
N CYS A 55 -4.84 -1.08 -8.83
CA CYS A 55 -3.95 -2.22 -8.71
C CYS A 55 -3.71 -2.58 -7.25
N LEU A 56 -3.80 -3.87 -6.95
CA LEU A 56 -3.19 -4.46 -5.78
C LEU A 56 -1.75 -4.81 -6.14
N SER A 57 -0.79 -4.12 -5.53
CA SER A 57 0.63 -4.34 -5.72
C SER A 57 1.27 -4.95 -4.48
N SER A 58 2.47 -5.51 -4.63
CA SER A 58 3.30 -5.99 -3.52
C SER A 58 4.59 -5.19 -3.48
N ILE A 59 4.88 -4.60 -2.32
CA ILE A 59 6.13 -3.91 -2.01
C ILE A 59 6.76 -4.60 -0.81
N ASN A 60 7.96 -5.18 -0.97
CA ASN A 60 8.66 -5.91 0.09
C ASN A 60 7.80 -6.97 0.81
N GLY A 61 6.88 -7.63 0.08
CA GLY A 61 5.97 -8.66 0.60
C GLY A 61 4.68 -8.12 1.27
N VAL A 62 4.50 -6.80 1.32
CA VAL A 62 3.29 -6.15 1.83
C VAL A 62 2.39 -5.76 0.67
N LYS A 63 1.10 -6.11 0.78
CA LYS A 63 0.09 -5.72 -0.20
C LYS A 63 -0.28 -4.25 -0.05
N VAL A 64 -0.30 -3.53 -1.16
CA VAL A 64 -0.55 -2.10 -1.27
C VAL A 64 -1.64 -1.87 -2.31
N PHE A 65 -2.59 -0.99 -2.01
CA PHE A 65 -3.63 -0.61 -2.97
C PHE A 65 -3.27 0.72 -3.63
N GLU A 66 -3.17 0.72 -4.96
CA GLU A 66 -2.73 1.86 -5.76
C GLU A 66 -3.79 2.25 -6.79
N VAL A 67 -3.90 3.55 -7.03
CA VAL A 67 -4.70 4.11 -8.13
C VAL A 67 -3.74 4.50 -9.24
N ILE A 68 -3.81 3.80 -10.37
CA ILE A 68 -3.05 4.10 -11.57
C ILE A 68 -3.93 5.03 -12.43
N LYS A 69 -3.44 6.26 -12.62
CA LYS A 69 -4.09 7.30 -13.43
C LYS A 69 -3.58 7.28 -14.86
#